data_AF-A0A2Z5ZVC5-F1
#
_entry.id   AF-A0A2Z5ZVC5-F1
#
_cell.length_a   1.000
_cell.length_b   1.000
_cell.length_c   1.000
_cell.angle_alpha   90.00
_cell.angle_beta   90.00
_cell.angle_gamma   90.00
#
_symmetry.space_group_name_H-M   'P 1'
#
loop_
_entity.id
_entity.type
_entity.pdbx_description
1 polymer ?
#
loop_
_entity_poly.entity_id
_entity_poly.type
_entity_poly.pdbx_seq_one_letter_code
_entity_poly.pdbx_strand_id
1 'polypeptide(L)'
;VETKPYGGYPQSWDVKTLKLIDNGENTWYTDEKDEKLSPYGVYEGDTIFEAAAKKNINQWAVGYIPEDKEWRAPNFGEDVAKSNKPDEYSSLPEHSRWFFYIQRLCNHCTYPGCLAACPRKAIYKRKEDGIV
;
A
#
# COMPACT_ATOMS: atom_id res chain seq x y z
N VAL A 1 2.44 -13.96 2.57
CA VAL A 1 2.66 -13.73 1.12
C VAL A 1 1.31 -13.54 0.48
N GLU A 2 1.18 -12.68 -0.53
CA GLU A 2 -0.07 -12.43 -1.25
C GLU A 2 0.17 -12.38 -2.77
N THR A 3 -0.78 -12.86 -3.57
CA THR A 3 -0.76 -12.77 -5.04
C THR A 3 -1.38 -11.46 -5.50
N LYS A 4 -0.65 -10.65 -6.29
CA LYS A 4 -1.16 -9.44 -6.95
C LYS A 4 -1.61 -9.72 -8.39
N PRO A 5 -2.60 -8.97 -8.93
CA PRO A 5 -3.19 -7.74 -8.37
C PRO A 5 -4.33 -7.94 -7.37
N TYR A 6 -4.80 -9.17 -7.17
CA TYR A 6 -5.95 -9.41 -6.32
C TYR A 6 -5.57 -9.63 -4.85
N GLY A 7 -6.55 -9.99 -4.03
CA GLY A 7 -6.29 -10.42 -2.65
C GLY A 7 -5.84 -9.32 -1.70
N GLY A 8 -4.77 -9.62 -0.96
CA GLY A 8 -4.30 -8.86 0.20
C GLY A 8 -4.72 -9.48 1.53
N TYR A 9 -3.94 -9.21 2.58
CA TYR A 9 -4.31 -9.57 3.95
C TYR A 9 -3.97 -8.42 4.92
N PRO A 10 -4.97 -7.71 5.46
CA PRO A 10 -6.42 -7.84 5.20
C PRO A 10 -6.78 -7.52 3.75
N GLN A 11 -7.95 -7.99 3.30
CA GLN A 11 -8.36 -7.91 1.89
C GLN A 11 -8.30 -6.46 1.35
N SER A 12 -7.54 -6.26 0.26
CA SER A 12 -7.37 -4.97 -0.43
C SER A 12 -6.83 -3.83 0.45
N TRP A 13 -5.96 -4.16 1.41
CA TRP A 13 -5.45 -3.19 2.39
C TRP A 13 -4.79 -1.96 1.78
N ASP A 14 -4.04 -2.16 0.69
CA ASP A 14 -3.30 -1.17 -0.06
C ASP A 14 -4.26 -0.21 -0.77
N VAL A 15 -5.15 -0.74 -1.61
CA VAL A 15 -6.12 0.06 -2.38
C VAL A 15 -7.04 0.86 -1.45
N LYS A 16 -7.45 0.28 -0.32
CA LYS A 16 -8.27 0.99 0.68
C LYS A 16 -7.53 2.14 1.33
N THR A 17 -6.27 1.95 1.73
CA THR A 17 -5.44 3.03 2.25
C THR A 17 -5.25 4.13 1.21
N LEU A 18 -4.97 3.78 -0.05
CA LEU A 18 -4.84 4.76 -1.13
C LEU A 18 -6.11 5.59 -1.34
N LYS A 19 -7.29 4.96 -1.23
CA LYS A 19 -8.58 5.68 -1.27
C LYS A 19 -8.77 6.62 -0.09
N LEU A 20 -8.30 6.25 1.10
CA LEU A 20 -8.36 7.10 2.28
C LEU A 20 -7.42 8.30 2.21
N ILE A 21 -6.35 8.23 1.43
CA ILE A 21 -5.44 9.35 1.20
C ILE A 21 -6.09 10.30 0.19
N ASP A 22 -6.21 9.87 -1.07
CA ASP A 22 -6.58 10.75 -2.19
C ASP A 22 -7.43 10.03 -3.23
N ASN A 23 -8.48 9.31 -2.79
CA ASN A 23 -9.40 8.52 -3.64
C ASN A 23 -8.72 7.50 -4.59
N GLY A 24 -7.42 7.27 -4.45
CA GLY A 24 -6.62 6.40 -5.29
C GLY A 24 -5.93 7.09 -6.48
N GLU A 25 -6.00 8.42 -6.62
CA GLU A 25 -5.46 9.14 -7.79
C GLU A 25 -3.93 9.09 -7.88
N ASN A 26 -3.21 9.13 -6.74
CA ASN A 26 -1.76 8.84 -6.60
C ASN A 26 -0.89 9.26 -7.81
N THR A 27 -0.91 10.54 -8.14
CA THR A 27 -0.24 11.07 -9.32
C THR A 27 1.28 11.03 -9.16
N TRP A 28 1.97 10.48 -10.16
CA TRP A 28 3.42 10.47 -10.29
C TRP A 28 3.82 11.23 -11.56
N TYR A 29 4.70 12.21 -11.41
CA TYR A 29 5.23 13.02 -12.51
C TYR A 29 6.61 12.48 -12.91
N THR A 30 6.62 11.64 -13.93
CA THR A 30 7.84 10.97 -14.42
C THR A 30 8.70 11.85 -15.33
N ASP A 31 8.12 12.93 -15.84
CA ASP A 31 8.77 13.99 -16.60
C ASP A 31 9.57 14.94 -15.70
N GLU A 32 9.15 15.13 -14.45
CA GLU A 32 9.83 15.96 -13.45
C GLU A 32 10.93 15.22 -12.67
N LYS A 33 11.76 14.44 -13.37
CA LYS A 33 12.84 13.68 -12.74
C LYS A 33 14.09 14.52 -12.50
N ASP A 34 14.71 14.35 -11.34
CA ASP A 34 16.07 14.79 -11.05
C ASP A 34 16.96 13.55 -10.87
N GLU A 35 18.10 13.50 -11.55
CA GLU A 35 18.96 12.30 -11.54
C GLU A 35 19.47 11.91 -10.15
N LYS A 36 19.57 12.86 -9.21
CA LYS A 36 20.09 12.61 -7.86
C LYS A 36 18.99 12.46 -6.82
N LEU A 37 17.92 13.25 -6.94
CA LEU A 37 16.87 13.35 -5.92
C LEU A 37 15.62 12.53 -6.27
N SER A 38 15.22 12.49 -7.54
CA SER A 38 13.98 11.86 -8.01
C SER A 38 14.18 11.15 -9.36
N PRO A 39 15.09 10.14 -9.44
CA PRO A 39 15.48 9.54 -10.72
C PRO A 39 14.33 8.85 -11.47
N TYR A 40 13.25 8.53 -10.76
CA TYR A 40 12.06 7.86 -11.28
C TYR A 40 10.81 8.77 -11.33
N GLY A 41 10.98 10.07 -11.08
CA GLY A 41 9.90 11.04 -11.02
C GLY A 41 9.54 11.47 -9.60
N VAL A 42 8.64 12.44 -9.52
CA VAL A 42 8.17 13.06 -8.27
C VAL A 42 6.76 12.56 -7.95
N TYR A 43 6.55 12.18 -6.69
CA TYR A 43 5.22 11.92 -6.14
C TYR A 43 4.74 13.16 -5.42
N GLU A 44 3.64 13.75 -5.89
CA GLU A 44 3.00 14.91 -5.25
C GLU A 44 1.75 14.54 -4.44
N GLY A 45 1.44 13.24 -4.35
CA GLY A 45 0.33 12.78 -3.51
C GLY A 45 0.65 12.91 -2.02
N ASP A 46 -0.42 12.93 -1.22
CA ASP A 46 -0.28 13.02 0.23
C ASP A 46 0.19 11.70 0.84
N THR A 47 0.97 11.78 1.91
CA THR A 47 1.17 10.67 2.83
C THR A 47 -0.06 10.51 3.74
N ILE A 48 -0.09 9.41 4.51
CA ILE A 48 -1.13 9.23 5.53
C ILE A 48 -1.14 10.35 6.59
N PHE A 49 -0.03 11.07 6.77
CA PHE A 49 0.09 12.15 7.75
C PHE A 49 -0.46 13.47 7.19
N GLU A 50 -0.09 13.83 5.96
CA GLU A 50 -0.61 15.04 5.30
C GLU A 50 -2.10 14.91 5.03
N ALA A 51 -2.56 13.73 4.60
CA ALA A 51 -3.98 13.45 4.42
C ALA A 51 -4.77 13.64 5.72
N ALA A 52 -4.20 13.27 6.88
CA ALA A 52 -4.85 13.47 8.17
C ALA A 52 -5.04 14.96 8.49
N ALA A 53 -3.97 15.74 8.31
CA ALA A 53 -4.00 17.18 8.54
C ALA A 53 -4.99 17.88 7.59
N LYS A 54 -4.94 17.58 6.28
CA LYS A 54 -5.84 18.18 5.27
C LYS A 54 -7.31 17.83 5.49
N LYS A 55 -7.60 16.59 5.90
CA LYS A 55 -8.97 16.13 6.20
C LYS A 55 -9.47 16.56 7.59
N ASN A 56 -8.64 17.28 8.36
CA ASN A 56 -8.93 17.74 9.71
C ASN A 56 -9.43 16.62 10.63
N ILE A 57 -8.82 15.44 10.52
CA ILE A 57 -9.16 14.32 11.42
C ILE A 57 -8.47 14.54 12.76
N ASN A 58 -9.13 14.17 13.86
CA ASN A 58 -8.55 14.26 15.20
C ASN A 58 -7.56 13.09 15.48
N GLN A 59 -6.66 12.83 14.54
CA GLN A 59 -5.64 11.78 14.56
C GLN A 59 -4.41 12.23 13.77
N TRP A 60 -3.23 11.68 14.10
CA TRP A 60 -1.98 12.05 13.43
C TRP A 60 -1.78 11.42 12.05
N ALA A 61 -2.49 10.34 11.75
CA ALA A 61 -2.40 9.63 10.47
C ALA A 61 -3.78 9.09 10.08
N VAL A 62 -4.11 9.11 8.78
CA VAL A 62 -5.30 8.41 8.29
C VAL A 62 -5.06 6.91 8.40
N GLY A 63 -6.12 6.19 8.73
CA GLY A 63 -6.14 4.76 8.78
C GLY A 63 -7.58 4.27 8.86
N TYR A 64 -7.73 2.96 8.78
CA TYR A 64 -9.01 2.32 9.01
C TYR A 64 -8.81 1.03 9.78
N ILE A 65 -9.88 0.58 10.40
CA ILE A 65 -9.97 -0.73 11.03
C ILE A 65 -10.68 -1.64 10.02
N PRO A 66 -10.01 -2.67 9.48
CA PRO A 66 -10.65 -3.59 8.55
C PRO A 66 -11.76 -4.37 9.24
N GLU A 67 -12.85 -4.62 8.53
CA GLU A 67 -13.97 -5.43 9.03
C GLU A 67 -13.59 -6.92 9.16
N ASP A 68 -14.26 -7.68 10.02
CA ASP A 68 -14.04 -9.12 10.20
C ASP A 68 -14.05 -9.91 8.88
N LYS A 69 -14.91 -9.50 7.93
CA LYS A 69 -15.01 -10.15 6.61
C LYS A 69 -13.71 -10.07 5.81
N GLU A 70 -12.87 -9.06 6.06
CA GLU A 70 -11.61 -8.81 5.37
C GLU A 70 -10.46 -9.67 5.92
N TRP A 71 -10.66 -10.26 7.10
CA TRP A 71 -9.70 -11.16 7.76
C TRP A 71 -10.00 -12.64 7.53
N ARG A 72 -11.15 -12.97 6.92
CA ARG A 72 -11.69 -14.35 6.83
C ARG A 72 -10.74 -15.38 6.24
N ALA A 73 -9.85 -14.98 5.34
CA ALA A 73 -8.88 -15.90 4.75
C ALA A 73 -7.57 -15.16 4.45
N PRO A 74 -6.43 -15.65 4.97
CA PRO A 74 -5.14 -15.27 4.41
C PRO A 74 -5.05 -15.77 2.97
N ASN A 75 -4.34 -15.04 2.12
CA ASN A 75 -4.06 -15.43 0.73
C ASN A 75 -5.29 -15.60 -0.17
N PHE A 76 -6.35 -14.83 0.08
CA PHE A 76 -7.50 -14.79 -0.81
C PHE A 76 -7.08 -14.39 -2.24
N GLY A 77 -7.50 -15.14 -3.26
CA GLY A 77 -7.10 -14.87 -4.65
C GLY A 77 -5.68 -15.34 -5.01
N GLU A 78 -5.13 -16.30 -4.26
CA GLU A 78 -3.90 -17.01 -4.63
C GLU A 78 -3.95 -17.50 -6.08
N ASP A 79 -2.84 -17.30 -6.79
CA ASP A 79 -2.61 -17.67 -8.19
C ASP A 79 -3.67 -17.17 -9.19
N VAL A 80 -4.50 -16.20 -8.79
CA VAL A 80 -5.45 -15.57 -9.70
C VAL A 80 -4.75 -14.51 -10.52
N ALA A 81 -4.54 -14.79 -11.80
CA ALA A 81 -4.00 -13.84 -12.77
C ALA A 81 -5.03 -12.81 -13.23
N LYS A 82 -4.58 -11.57 -13.47
CA LYS A 82 -5.35 -10.57 -14.20
C LYS A 82 -5.06 -10.70 -15.70
N SER A 83 -6.10 -10.59 -16.53
CA SER A 83 -5.97 -10.40 -17.97
C SER A 83 -6.96 -9.36 -18.46
N ASN A 84 -6.56 -8.62 -19.49
CA ASN A 84 -7.47 -7.76 -20.27
C ASN A 84 -8.16 -8.54 -21.40
N LYS A 85 -7.76 -9.80 -21.63
CA LYS A 85 -8.30 -10.71 -22.65
C LYS A 85 -8.56 -12.10 -22.02
N PRO A 86 -9.55 -12.21 -21.11
CA PRO A 86 -9.74 -13.42 -20.30
C PRO A 86 -10.02 -14.68 -21.12
N ASP A 87 -10.66 -14.53 -22.28
CA ASP A 87 -11.07 -15.62 -23.17
C ASP A 87 -9.98 -16.06 -24.17
N GLU A 88 -8.86 -15.32 -24.27
CA GLU A 88 -7.77 -15.65 -25.20
C GLU A 88 -6.65 -16.40 -24.49
N TYR A 89 -6.04 -17.39 -25.13
CA TYR A 89 -4.80 -18.00 -24.62
C TYR A 89 -3.64 -17.01 -24.69
N SER A 90 -2.69 -17.10 -23.74
CA SER A 90 -1.49 -16.26 -23.78
C SER A 90 -0.50 -16.81 -24.81
N SER A 91 0.04 -15.95 -25.66
CA SER A 91 1.00 -16.31 -26.73
C SER A 91 2.12 -15.27 -26.81
N LEU A 92 3.37 -15.72 -26.95
CA LEU A 92 4.51 -14.82 -27.14
C LEU A 92 4.37 -14.00 -28.44
N PRO A 93 4.91 -12.76 -28.50
CA PRO A 93 5.79 -12.13 -27.50
C PRO A 93 5.06 -11.49 -26.31
N GLU A 94 3.73 -11.38 -26.34
CA GLU A 94 2.96 -10.65 -25.34
C GLU A 94 2.24 -11.60 -24.35
N HIS A 95 2.67 -11.58 -23.10
CA HIS A 95 2.03 -12.37 -22.05
C HIS A 95 0.86 -11.59 -21.43
N SER A 96 -0.35 -11.80 -21.95
CA SER A 96 -1.59 -11.07 -21.62
C SER A 96 -2.15 -11.31 -20.20
N ARG A 97 -1.62 -12.29 -19.48
CA ARG A 97 -1.99 -12.62 -18.10
C ARG A 97 -0.86 -12.21 -17.18
N TRP A 98 -1.14 -11.67 -16.01
CA TRP A 98 -0.08 -11.41 -15.06
C TRP A 98 -0.55 -11.59 -13.63
N PHE A 99 0.37 -12.09 -12.83
CA PHE A 99 0.35 -12.01 -11.38
C PHE A 99 1.77 -12.11 -10.88
N PHE A 100 1.99 -11.74 -9.62
CA PHE A 100 3.24 -11.98 -8.92
C PHE A 100 2.98 -12.08 -7.42
N TYR A 101 3.95 -12.63 -6.69
CA TYR A 101 3.86 -12.77 -5.24
C TYR A 101 4.55 -11.61 -4.53
N ILE A 102 3.86 -11.01 -3.55
CA ILE A 102 4.44 -10.05 -2.62
C ILE A 102 4.57 -10.70 -1.24
N GLN A 103 5.79 -10.73 -0.74
CA GLN A 103 6.09 -11.09 0.64
C GLN A 103 6.06 -9.81 1.48
N ARG A 104 5.32 -9.79 2.59
CA ARG A 104 5.18 -8.63 3.46
C ARG A 104 5.43 -9.01 4.91
N LEU A 105 5.99 -8.06 5.65
CA LEU A 105 6.26 -8.10 7.08
C LEU A 105 6.22 -6.65 7.63
N CYS A 106 6.45 -6.46 8.93
CA CYS A 106 6.58 -5.11 9.49
C CYS A 106 7.84 -4.43 8.92
N ASN A 107 7.67 -3.31 8.22
CA ASN A 107 8.80 -2.60 7.62
C ASN A 107 9.62 -1.78 8.62
N HIS A 108 9.20 -1.71 9.89
CA HIS A 108 9.82 -0.88 10.93
C HIS A 108 10.20 0.51 10.41
N CYS A 109 9.22 1.22 9.85
CA CYS A 109 9.43 2.46 9.11
C CYS A 109 10.19 3.52 9.93
N THR A 110 10.90 4.43 9.25
CA THR A 110 11.50 5.63 9.88
C THR A 110 10.43 6.52 10.50
N TYR A 111 9.28 6.65 9.81
CA TYR A 111 8.09 7.37 10.29
C TYR A 111 6.91 6.37 10.43
N PRO A 112 6.84 5.62 11.53
CA PRO A 112 5.85 4.55 11.69
C PRO A 112 4.45 5.11 11.95
N GLY A 113 3.53 4.87 11.01
CA GLY A 113 2.12 5.28 11.15
C GLY A 113 1.42 4.65 12.37
N CYS A 114 1.77 3.41 12.74
CA CYS A 114 1.23 2.76 13.94
C CYS A 114 1.58 3.50 15.24
N LEU A 115 2.81 4.01 15.34
CA LEU A 115 3.26 4.81 16.49
C LEU A 115 2.49 6.13 16.56
N ALA A 116 2.34 6.81 15.42
CA ALA A 116 1.57 8.05 15.32
C ALA A 116 0.08 7.86 15.69
N ALA A 117 -0.50 6.70 15.34
CA ALA A 117 -1.90 6.41 15.61
C ALA A 117 -2.20 6.03 17.07
N CYS A 118 -1.20 5.63 17.87
CA CYS A 118 -1.44 5.10 19.22
C CYS A 118 -1.73 6.23 20.23
N PRO A 119 -2.99 6.39 20.73
CA PRO A 119 -3.32 7.47 21.65
C PRO A 119 -2.67 7.29 23.03
N ARG A 120 -2.30 6.05 23.37
CA ARG A 120 -1.67 5.70 24.65
C ARG A 120 -0.14 5.70 24.61
N LYS A 121 0.46 5.98 23.45
CA LYS A 121 1.93 5.96 23.25
C LYS A 121 2.60 4.67 23.73
N ALA A 122 1.93 3.53 23.53
CA ALA A 122 2.43 2.22 23.94
C ALA A 122 3.44 1.61 22.94
N ILE A 123 3.42 2.09 21.68
CA ILE A 123 4.34 1.68 20.62
C ILE A 123 5.56 2.61 20.64
N TYR A 124 6.76 2.06 20.48
CA TYR A 124 8.01 2.83 20.42
C TYR A 124 8.98 2.20 19.42
N LYS A 125 9.86 3.02 18.83
CA LYS A 125 10.96 2.54 17.98
C LYS A 125 12.24 2.48 18.81
N ARG A 126 12.85 1.30 18.88
CA ARG A 126 14.14 1.07 19.55
C ARG A 126 15.23 1.90 18.87
N LYS A 127 16.10 2.51 19.68
CA LYS A 127 17.13 3.42 19.16
C LYS A 127 18.34 2.68 18.61
N GLU A 128 18.62 1.51 19.19
CA GLU A 128 19.79 0.68 18.91
C GLU A 128 19.70 -0.08 17.59
N ASP A 129 18.49 -0.43 17.13
CA ASP A 129 18.29 -1.24 15.92
C ASP A 129 17.08 -0.84 15.07
N GLY A 130 16.30 0.15 15.49
CA GLY A 130 15.17 0.66 14.72
C GLY A 130 13.96 -0.26 14.68
N ILE A 131 13.91 -1.34 15.46
CA ILE A 131 12.71 -2.17 15.58
C ILE A 131 11.61 -1.35 16.26
N VAL A 132 10.47 -1.24 15.56
CA VAL A 132 9.19 -0.69 16.05
C VAL A 132 8.35 -1.80 16.66
#